data_AF-A0A3P6QJE8-F1
#
_entry.id   AF-A0A3P6QJE8-F1
#
_cell.length_a   1.000
_cell.length_b   1.000
_cell.length_c   1.000
_cell.angle_alpha   90.00
_cell.angle_beta   90.00
_cell.angle_gamma   90.00
#
_symmetry.space_group_name_H-M   'P 1'
#
loop_
_entity.id
_entity.type
_entity.pdbx_description
1 polymer ?
#
loop_
_entity_poly.entity_id
_entity_poly.type
_entity_poly.pdbx_seq_one_letter_code
_entity_poly.pdbx_strand_id
1 'polypeptide(L)'
;MVKRKSLEVISEPNKRRKDPSIADEAWRKMRDAIEATFLLKCPGDFFTFYEFCCKLSPDEPLSRALREELDIELVGPFELLNRDWIPDASEDFSCCYRYFHDPPEFVTVFAAPSGFYHVGYFRYN
;
A
#
# COMPACT_ATOMS: atom_id res chain seq x y z
N MET A 1 -9.64 -54.00 -15.66
CA MET A 1 -8.27 -53.46 -15.75
C MET A 1 -8.38 -52.00 -16.16
N VAL A 2 -8.37 -51.08 -15.20
CA VAL A 2 -8.69 -49.65 -15.40
C VAL A 2 -7.42 -48.92 -15.83
N LYS A 3 -7.45 -48.26 -16.99
CA LYS A 3 -6.33 -47.44 -17.48
C LYS A 3 -6.23 -46.17 -16.63
N ARG A 4 -5.07 -45.97 -15.99
CA ARG A 4 -4.76 -44.73 -15.26
C ARG A 4 -4.62 -43.58 -16.26
N LYS A 5 -5.43 -42.53 -16.10
CA LYS A 5 -5.33 -41.29 -16.85
C LYS A 5 -4.20 -40.46 -16.21
N SER A 6 -3.18 -40.13 -16.99
CA SER A 6 -2.07 -39.30 -16.55
C SER A 6 -2.58 -37.91 -16.17
N LEU A 7 -2.25 -37.44 -14.96
CA LEU A 7 -2.51 -36.06 -14.54
C LEU A 7 -1.56 -35.14 -15.30
N GLU A 8 -2.12 -34.23 -16.10
CA GLU A 8 -1.36 -33.16 -16.72
C GLU A 8 -0.91 -32.17 -15.63
N VAL A 9 0.40 -31.97 -15.54
CA VAL A 9 1.02 -30.97 -14.67
C VAL A 9 0.76 -29.60 -15.31
N ILE A 10 -0.19 -28.85 -14.76
CA ILE A 10 -0.41 -27.45 -15.14
C ILE A 10 0.82 -26.69 -14.64
N SER A 11 1.68 -26.26 -15.57
CA SER A 11 2.83 -25.39 -15.25
C SER A 11 2.31 -24.04 -14.79
N GLU A 12 2.62 -23.65 -13.55
CA GLU A 12 2.34 -22.31 -13.05
C GLU A 12 2.95 -21.25 -13.99
N PRO A 13 2.25 -20.12 -14.23
CA PRO A 13 2.79 -19.05 -15.05
C PRO A 13 4.09 -18.54 -14.41
N ASN A 14 5.14 -18.54 -15.22
CA ASN A 14 6.48 -18.07 -14.84
C ASN A 14 6.42 -16.58 -14.45
N LYS A 15 6.18 -16.30 -13.17
CA LYS A 15 6.36 -14.97 -12.58
C LYS A 15 7.86 -14.66 -12.70
N ARG A 16 8.24 -13.96 -13.77
CA ARG A 16 9.58 -13.36 -13.90
C ARG A 16 9.91 -12.70 -12.57
N ARG A 17 10.90 -13.23 -11.85
CA ARG A 17 11.39 -12.62 -10.62
C ARG A 17 11.87 -11.22 -11.01
N LYS A 18 11.22 -10.18 -10.49
CA LYS A 18 11.67 -8.80 -10.69
C LYS A 18 13.10 -8.69 -10.14
N ASP A 19 13.97 -8.05 -10.90
CA ASP A 19 15.34 -7.75 -10.44
C ASP A 19 15.25 -6.96 -9.11
N PRO A 20 15.85 -7.43 -8.01
CA PRO A 20 15.82 -6.74 -6.73
C PRO A 20 16.28 -5.28 -6.83
N SER A 21 17.24 -4.97 -7.70
CA SER A 21 17.76 -3.61 -7.89
C SER A 21 16.71 -2.63 -8.47
N ILE A 22 15.80 -3.14 -9.31
CA ILE A 22 14.72 -2.34 -9.90
C ILE A 22 13.66 -2.05 -8.83
N ALA A 23 13.38 -3.02 -7.95
CA ALA A 23 12.48 -2.82 -6.83
C ALA A 23 13.04 -1.75 -5.87
N ASP A 24 14.33 -1.84 -5.52
CA ASP A 24 14.98 -0.86 -4.65
C ASP A 24 14.95 0.57 -5.23
N GLU A 25 15.15 0.72 -6.54
CA GLU A 25 15.05 2.01 -7.23
C GLU A 25 13.63 2.59 -7.19
N ALA A 26 12.64 1.78 -7.55
CA ALA A 26 11.23 2.20 -7.55
C ALA A 26 10.77 2.61 -6.15
N TRP A 27 11.17 1.83 -5.14
CA TRP A 27 10.84 2.10 -3.75
C TRP A 27 11.52 3.36 -3.22
N ARG A 28 12.74 3.65 -3.66
CA ARG A 28 13.41 4.91 -3.33
C ARG A 28 12.67 6.11 -3.91
N LYS A 29 12.34 6.07 -5.20
CA LYS A 29 11.55 7.14 -5.84
C LYS A 29 10.20 7.34 -5.15
N MET A 30 9.55 6.25 -4.77
CA MET A 30 8.27 6.29 -4.11
C MET A 30 8.35 6.82 -2.68
N ARG A 31 9.43 6.51 -1.96
CA ARG A 31 9.74 7.12 -0.66
C ARG A 31 9.88 8.63 -0.78
N ASP A 32 10.64 9.09 -1.78
CA ASP A 32 10.83 10.52 -2.04
C ASP A 32 9.50 11.21 -2.39
N ALA A 33 8.66 10.56 -3.19
CA ALA A 33 7.33 11.06 -3.54
C ALA A 33 6.41 11.17 -2.33
N ILE A 34 6.38 10.15 -1.45
CA ILE A 34 5.57 10.18 -0.23
C ILE A 34 6.10 11.25 0.74
N GLU A 35 7.42 11.39 0.88
CA GLU A 35 8.00 12.43 1.71
C GLU A 35 7.69 13.83 1.17
N ALA A 36 7.73 14.07 -0.14
CA ALA A 36 7.36 15.35 -0.71
C ALA A 36 5.86 15.66 -0.59
N THR A 37 5.01 14.64 -0.78
CA THR A 37 3.55 14.80 -0.87
C THR A 37 2.89 14.89 0.51
N PHE A 38 3.28 14.00 1.42
CA PHE A 38 2.67 13.86 2.75
C PHE A 38 3.58 14.33 3.89
N LEU A 39 4.80 14.78 3.56
CA LEU A 39 5.83 15.12 4.54
C LEU A 39 6.19 13.92 5.44
N LEU A 40 5.87 12.70 5.00
CA LEU A 40 6.06 11.48 5.77
C LEU A 40 7.37 10.80 5.37
N LYS A 41 8.36 10.87 6.26
CA LYS A 41 9.51 9.97 6.21
C LYS A 41 9.04 8.56 6.52
N CYS A 42 8.87 7.75 5.48
CA CYS A 42 8.31 6.41 5.60
C CYS A 42 9.13 5.56 6.59
N PRO A 43 8.53 5.08 7.70
CA PRO A 43 9.24 4.19 8.61
C PRO A 43 9.52 2.84 7.94
N GLY A 44 10.41 2.05 8.55
CA GLY A 44 10.91 0.80 7.95
C GLY A 44 9.82 -0.23 7.67
N ASP A 45 8.76 -0.23 8.48
CA ASP A 45 7.61 -1.13 8.38
C ASP A 45 6.59 -0.72 7.31
N PHE A 46 6.52 0.56 6.94
CA PHE A 46 5.49 1.10 6.04
C PHE A 46 5.31 0.25 4.78
N PHE A 47 6.40 0.06 4.04
CA PHE A 47 6.31 -0.68 2.79
C PHE A 47 6.25 -2.20 2.97
N THR A 48 6.89 -2.75 4.02
CA THR A 48 6.75 -4.17 4.35
C THR A 48 5.31 -4.53 4.67
N PHE A 49 4.59 -3.64 5.35
CA PHE A 49 3.16 -3.80 5.62
C PHE A 49 2.32 -3.73 4.35
N TYR A 50 2.66 -2.83 3.41
CA TYR A 50 2.02 -2.80 2.10
C TYR A 50 2.21 -4.11 1.34
N GLU A 51 3.43 -4.65 1.27
CA GLU A 51 3.69 -5.94 0.64
C GLU A 51 2.93 -7.10 1.30
N PHE A 52 2.77 -7.04 2.62
CA PHE A 52 1.93 -7.99 3.34
C PHE A 52 0.47 -7.91 2.87
N CYS A 53 -0.10 -6.71 2.75
CA CYS A 53 -1.46 -6.51 2.23
C CYS A 53 -1.61 -6.98 0.77
N CYS A 54 -0.60 -6.75 -0.07
CA CYS A 54 -0.54 -7.30 -1.43
C CYS A 54 -0.51 -8.82 -1.49
N LYS A 55 -0.02 -9.51 -0.45
CA LYS A 55 -0.08 -10.98 -0.36
C LYS A 55 -1.45 -11.47 0.12
N LEU A 56 -2.13 -10.69 0.96
CA LEU A 56 -3.48 -11.01 1.44
C LEU A 56 -4.53 -10.84 0.34
N SER A 57 -4.49 -9.71 -0.38
CA SER A 57 -5.42 -9.39 -1.47
C SER A 57 -4.63 -8.81 -2.66
N PRO A 58 -4.14 -9.67 -3.58
CA PRO A 58 -3.30 -9.21 -4.70
C PRO A 58 -4.00 -8.26 -5.65
N ASP A 59 -5.30 -8.40 -5.83
CA ASP A 59 -6.09 -7.60 -6.77
C ASP A 59 -6.59 -6.29 -6.14
N GLU A 60 -6.85 -6.31 -4.83
CA GLU A 60 -7.44 -5.20 -4.08
C GLU A 60 -6.76 -5.03 -2.71
N PRO A 61 -5.45 -4.68 -2.66
CA PRO A 61 -4.70 -4.63 -1.41
C PRO A 61 -5.14 -3.49 -0.50
N LEU A 62 -5.64 -2.38 -1.07
CA LEU A 62 -6.06 -1.23 -0.29
C LEU A 62 -7.42 -1.44 0.39
N SER A 63 -8.41 -1.87 -0.38
CA SER A 63 -9.82 -1.90 0.02
C SER A 63 -10.25 -3.20 0.68
N ARG A 64 -9.54 -4.32 0.46
CA ARG A 64 -10.01 -5.65 0.90
C ARG A 64 -9.06 -6.39 1.85
N ALA A 65 -7.76 -6.10 1.83
CA ALA A 65 -6.78 -6.86 2.60
C ALA A 65 -7.09 -6.96 4.11
N LEU A 66 -7.68 -5.91 4.70
CA LEU A 66 -8.01 -5.84 6.13
C LEU A 66 -9.51 -5.63 6.39
N ARG A 67 -10.33 -5.58 5.35
CA ARG A 67 -11.71 -5.09 5.44
C ARG A 67 -12.63 -6.03 6.19
N GLU A 68 -12.57 -7.33 5.89
CA GLU A 68 -13.48 -8.33 6.45
C GLU A 68 -13.28 -8.51 7.96
N GLU A 69 -12.03 -8.52 8.41
CA GLU A 69 -11.68 -8.80 9.80
C GLU A 69 -11.63 -7.55 10.68
N LEU A 70 -11.28 -6.39 10.12
CA LEU A 70 -10.99 -5.18 10.90
C LEU A 70 -11.83 -3.95 10.49
N ASP A 71 -12.60 -4.01 9.40
CA ASP A 71 -13.26 -2.85 8.76
C ASP A 71 -12.30 -1.67 8.56
N ILE A 72 -11.10 -1.96 8.04
CA ILE A 72 -10.05 -0.97 7.76
C ILE A 72 -9.62 -1.06 6.30
N GLU A 73 -9.37 0.10 5.70
CA GLU A 73 -8.76 0.25 4.37
C GLU A 73 -7.42 1.00 4.47
N LEU A 74 -6.49 0.69 3.56
CA LEU A 74 -5.24 1.43 3.40
C LEU A 74 -5.50 2.65 2.53
N VAL A 75 -5.10 3.82 3.02
CA VAL A 75 -5.41 5.12 2.42
C VAL A 75 -4.19 6.05 2.39
N GLY A 76 -4.37 7.26 1.86
CA GLY A 76 -3.36 8.32 1.88
C GLY A 76 -2.06 7.89 1.19
N PRO A 77 -0.91 7.85 1.88
CA PRO A 77 0.37 7.43 1.31
C PRO A 77 0.35 6.07 0.58
N PHE A 78 -0.49 5.11 1.01
CA PHE A 78 -0.56 3.81 0.35
C PHE A 78 -1.20 3.88 -1.06
N GLU A 79 -1.98 4.91 -1.36
CA GLU A 79 -2.56 5.08 -2.71
C GLU A 79 -1.48 5.29 -3.78
N LEU A 80 -0.39 5.96 -3.44
CA LEU A 80 0.74 6.19 -4.35
C LEU A 80 1.45 4.87 -4.67
N LEU A 81 1.61 3.99 -3.66
CA LEU A 81 2.18 2.65 -3.86
C LEU A 81 1.32 1.78 -4.79
N ASN A 82 0.01 1.81 -4.58
CA ASN A 82 -0.92 0.97 -5.34
C ASN A 82 -1.08 1.38 -6.80
N ARG A 83 -0.98 2.69 -7.07
CA ARG A 83 -1.08 3.22 -8.43
C ARG A 83 0.27 3.30 -9.15
N ASP A 84 1.38 3.04 -8.44
CA ASP A 84 2.75 3.30 -8.92
C ASP A 84 2.86 4.71 -9.53
N TRP A 85 2.36 5.69 -8.77
CA TRP A 85 2.09 7.04 -9.27
C TRP A 85 2.74 8.11 -8.37
N ILE A 86 3.28 9.14 -9.01
CA ILE A 86 3.89 10.29 -8.37
C ILE A 86 3.07 11.53 -8.74
N PRO A 87 2.49 12.24 -7.75
CA PRO A 87 1.77 13.49 -7.98
C PRO A 87 2.62 14.56 -8.67
N ASP A 88 1.97 15.42 -9.45
CA ASP A 88 2.64 16.65 -9.90
C ASP A 88 2.76 17.64 -8.72
N ALA A 89 3.79 18.48 -8.73
CA ALA A 89 4.01 19.51 -7.71
C ALA A 89 2.88 20.55 -7.65
N SER A 90 2.04 20.62 -8.69
CA SER A 90 0.86 21.48 -8.74
C SER A 90 -0.34 20.92 -7.96
N GLU A 91 -0.31 19.64 -7.58
CA GLU A 91 -1.40 18.98 -6.85
C GLU A 91 -1.14 19.02 -5.34
N ASP A 92 -2.10 19.56 -4.58
CA ASP A 92 -2.02 19.61 -3.12
C ASP A 92 -2.73 18.41 -2.48
N PHE A 93 -1.95 17.52 -1.91
CA PHE A 93 -2.41 16.34 -1.16
C PHE A 93 -2.28 16.50 0.35
N SER A 94 -1.92 17.68 0.86
CA SER A 94 -1.71 17.93 2.30
C SER A 94 -2.94 17.65 3.17
N CYS A 95 -4.12 17.69 2.56
CA CYS A 95 -5.42 17.43 3.20
C CYS A 95 -6.01 16.05 2.85
N CYS A 96 -5.33 15.23 2.06
CA CYS A 96 -5.80 13.90 1.69
C CYS A 96 -5.93 13.03 2.96
N TYR A 97 -7.15 12.56 3.26
CA TYR A 97 -7.51 11.85 4.49
C TYR A 97 -7.12 12.57 5.79
N ARG A 98 -7.01 13.91 5.76
CA ARG A 98 -6.86 14.72 6.97
C ARG A 98 -8.23 14.96 7.58
N TYR A 99 -8.46 14.41 8.77
CA TYR A 99 -9.70 14.61 9.51
C TYR A 99 -9.66 15.91 10.30
N PHE A 100 -10.84 16.35 10.76
CA PHE A 100 -11.04 17.67 11.36
C PHE A 100 -10.12 17.96 12.57
N HIS A 101 -9.73 16.93 13.32
CA HIS A 101 -8.90 17.05 14.51
C HIS A 101 -7.46 16.60 14.31
N ASP A 102 -7.06 16.28 13.07
CA ASP A 102 -5.73 15.78 12.79
C ASP A 102 -4.72 16.93 12.78
N PRO A 103 -3.77 16.95 13.72
CA PRO A 103 -2.75 17.99 13.73
C PRO A 103 -1.80 17.80 12.52
N PRO A 104 -1.02 18.82 12.13
CA PRO A 104 -0.12 18.72 10.97
C PRO A 104 0.85 17.53 11.07
N GLU A 105 1.27 17.15 12.28
CA GLU A 105 2.16 16.01 12.57
C GLU A 105 1.54 14.66 12.21
N PHE A 106 0.22 14.56 12.17
CA PHE A 106 -0.51 13.33 11.95
C PHE A 106 -0.78 13.10 10.46
N VAL A 107 -0.42 11.92 9.96
CA VAL A 107 -0.63 11.48 8.58
C VAL A 107 -1.41 10.17 8.59
N THR A 108 -2.67 10.23 8.19
CA THR A 108 -3.56 9.06 8.09
C THR A 108 -3.06 8.06 7.06
N VAL A 109 -3.00 6.79 7.45
CA VAL A 109 -2.63 5.67 6.56
C VAL A 109 -3.67 4.55 6.55
N PHE A 110 -4.53 4.50 7.58
CA PHE A 110 -5.67 3.59 7.64
C PHE A 110 -6.94 4.36 7.95
N ALA A 111 -8.04 4.02 7.31
CA ALA A 111 -9.36 4.58 7.62
C ALA A 111 -10.40 3.47 7.72
N ALA A 112 -11.31 3.61 8.68
CA ALA A 112 -12.54 2.85 8.66
C ALA A 112 -13.51 3.51 7.66
N PRO A 113 -13.92 2.78 6.61
CA PRO A 113 -14.90 3.28 5.64
C PRO A 113 -16.28 3.52 6.26
N SER A 114 -16.61 2.87 7.38
CA SER A 114 -17.83 3.11 8.15
C SER A 114 -17.57 4.01 9.38
N GLY A 115 -17.12 5.25 9.16
CA GLY A 115 -17.10 6.26 10.23
C GLY A 115 -15.89 7.19 10.20
N PHE A 116 -15.44 7.59 11.39
CA PHE A 116 -14.34 8.53 11.58
C PHE A 116 -13.13 7.89 12.28
N TYR A 117 -13.17 6.59 12.57
CA TYR A 117 -12.00 5.90 13.09
C TYR A 117 -10.95 5.82 12.00
N HIS A 118 -9.73 6.24 12.33
CA HIS A 118 -8.61 6.21 11.41
C HIS A 118 -7.31 6.14 12.22
N VAL A 119 -6.26 5.64 11.58
CA VAL A 119 -4.94 5.47 12.19
C VAL A 119 -3.92 6.13 11.27
N GLY A 120 -2.96 6.80 11.89
CA GLY A 120 -1.93 7.55 11.19
C GLY A 120 -0.61 7.53 11.92
N TYR A 121 0.45 7.85 11.19
CA TYR A 121 1.75 8.11 11.80
C TYR A 121 1.74 9.51 12.42
N PHE A 122 2.25 9.58 13.65
CA PHE A 122 2.54 10.86 14.29
C PHE A 122 4.03 11.18 14.12
N ARG A 123 4.34 12.28 13.45
CA ARG A 123 5.71 12.69 13.15
C ARG A 123 6.22 13.65 14.22
N TYR A 124 7.33 13.31 14.85
CA TYR A 124 8.12 14.25 15.65
C TYR A 124 9.31 14.68 14.79
N ASN A 125 9.44 16.00 14.56
CA ASN A 125 10.47 16.59 13.68
C ASN A 125 11.90 16.12 13.99
#